data_AF-A0A942SWA9-F1
#
_entry.id   AF-A0A942SWA9-F1
#
_cell.length_a   1.000
_cell.length_b   1.000
_cell.length_c   1.000
_cell.angle_alpha   90.00
_cell.angle_beta   90.00
_cell.angle_gamma   90.00
#
_symmetry.space_group_name_H-M   'P 1'
#
loop_
_entity.id
_entity.type
_entity.pdbx_description
1 polymer ?
#
loop_
_entity_poly.entity_id
_entity_poly.type
_entity_poly.pdbx_seq_one_letter_code
_entity_poly.pdbx_strand_id
1 'polypeptide(L)' 'MIEEIKAKRELMIKSANTLGFTSEQTIKYSQELDELINEYHRMMGQASKPPEEIKFALKQMIMIWPKVLV' A
#
# COMPACT_ATOMS: atom_id res chain seq x y z
N MET A 1 2.24 13.49 -5.74
CA MET A 1 1.92 12.08 -5.48
C MET A 1 0.51 11.66 -5.89
N ILE A 2 -0.59 12.13 -5.28
CA ILE A 2 -1.95 11.73 -5.75
C ILE A 2 -2.20 12.12 -7.21
N GLU A 3 -1.81 13.33 -7.61
CA GLU A 3 -1.95 13.77 -9.01
C GLU A 3 -1.08 12.97 -9.98
N GLU A 4 0.10 12.51 -9.55
CA GLU A 4 0.96 11.61 -10.34
C GLU A 4 0.33 10.23 -10.52
N ILE A 5 -0.28 9.68 -9.46
CA ILE A 5 -1.05 8.43 -9.53
C ILE A 5 -2.20 8.56 -10.53
N LYS A 6 -2.95 9.67 -10.49
CA LYS A 6 -4.03 9.93 -11.45
C LYS A 6 -3.52 10.03 -12.88
N ALA A 7 -2.48 10.83 -13.11
CA ALA A 7 -1.89 10.99 -14.43
C ALA A 7 -1.36 9.65 -14.98
N LYS A 8 -0.71 8.85 -14.14
CA LYS A 8 -0.20 7.53 -14.52
C LYS A 8 -1.32 6.55 -14.84
N ARG A 9 -2.41 6.58 -14.07
CA ARG A 9 -3.61 5.80 -14.33
C ARG A 9 -4.23 6.14 -15.68
N GLU A 10 -4.32 7.42 -16.03
CA GLU A 10 -4.83 7.85 -17.33
C GLU A 10 -3.94 7.36 -18.48
N LEU A 11 -2.61 7.41 -18.33
CA LEU A 11 -1.67 6.86 -19.32
C LEU A 11 -1.83 5.35 -19.49
N MET A 12 -1.97 4.60 -18.39
CA MET A 12 -2.22 3.15 -18.43
C MET A 12 -3.51 2.84 -19.17
N ILE A 13 -4.61 3.53 -18.85
CA ILE A 13 -5.92 3.34 -19.50
C ILE A 13 -5.84 3.67 -20.99
N LYS A 14 -5.18 4.78 -21.33
CA LYS A 14 -4.98 5.18 -22.73
C LYS A 14 -4.20 4.09 -23.48
N SER A 15 -3.11 3.59 -22.92
CA SER A 15 -2.30 2.52 -23.51
C SER A 15 -3.12 1.23 -23.68
N ALA A 16 -3.91 0.84 -22.67
CA ALA A 16 -4.75 -0.34 -22.73
C ALA A 16 -5.80 -0.25 -23.85
N ASN A 17 -6.42 0.92 -24.01
CA ASN A 17 -7.41 1.17 -25.05
C ASN A 17 -6.79 1.19 -26.46
N THR A 18 -5.51 1.56 -26.59
CA THR A 18 -4.83 1.67 -27.90
C THR A 18 -4.03 0.44 -28.30
N LEU A 19 -3.37 -0.22 -27.34
CA LEU A 19 -2.40 -1.30 -27.55
C LEU A 19 -2.88 -2.65 -26.98
N GLY A 20 -3.92 -2.63 -26.14
CA GLY A 20 -4.42 -3.80 -25.44
C GLY A 20 -3.77 -4.00 -24.07
N PHE A 21 -4.51 -4.66 -23.18
CA PHE A 21 -4.13 -4.90 -21.79
C PHE A 21 -2.86 -5.74 -21.60
N THR A 22 -2.58 -6.62 -22.56
CA THR A 22 -1.41 -7.50 -22.54
C THR A 22 -0.21 -6.92 -23.28
N SER A 23 -0.30 -5.67 -23.76
CA SER A 23 0.85 -5.01 -24.38
C SER A 23 1.92 -4.73 -23.34
N GLU A 24 3.18 -4.86 -23.72
CA GLU A 24 4.32 -4.60 -22.85
C GLU A 24 4.27 -3.20 -22.24
N GLN A 25 3.83 -2.20 -23.03
CA GLN A 25 3.70 -0.83 -22.56
C GLN A 25 2.58 -0.67 -21.52
N THR A 26 1.41 -1.30 -21.73
CA THR A 26 0.32 -1.24 -20.74
C THR A 26 0.71 -1.96 -19.44
N ILE A 27 1.40 -3.11 -19.56
CA ILE A 27 1.94 -3.84 -18.40
C ILE A 27 2.94 -2.95 -17.65
N LYS A 28 3.87 -2.31 -18.34
CA LYS A 28 4.84 -1.39 -17.73
C LYS A 28 4.15 -0.25 -16.98
N TYR A 29 3.16 0.40 -17.61
CA TYR A 29 2.41 1.47 -16.95
C TYR A 29 1.62 0.99 -15.72
N SER A 30 1.12 -0.25 -15.74
CA SER A 30 0.46 -0.85 -14.58
C SER A 30 1.42 -1.08 -13.41
N GLN A 31 2.64 -1.55 -13.69
CA GLN A 31 3.67 -1.77 -12.68
C GLN A 31 4.13 -0.46 -12.05
N GLU A 32 4.41 0.54 -12.89
CA GLU A 32 4.82 1.87 -12.43
C GLU A 32 3.71 2.57 -11.63
N LEU A 33 2.43 2.34 -11.97
CA LEU A 33 1.29 2.82 -11.18
C LEU A 33 1.23 2.15 -9.80
N ASP A 34 1.44 0.84 -9.72
CA ASP A 34 1.47 0.08 -8.47
C ASP A 34 2.61 0.55 -7.55
N GLU A 35 3.79 0.82 -8.09
CA GLU A 35 4.91 1.38 -7.34
C GLU A 35 4.56 2.73 -6.69
N LEU A 36 3.95 3.63 -7.46
CA LEU A 36 3.52 4.95 -6.96
C LEU A 36 2.46 4.82 -5.85
N ILE A 37 1.50 3.90 -6.01
CA ILE A 37 0.48 3.63 -4.99
C ILE A 37 1.12 3.08 -3.71
N ASN A 38 2.07 2.15 -3.84
CA ASN A 38 2.79 1.57 -2.71
C ASN A 38 3.65 2.61 -1.98
N GLU A 39 4.29 3.51 -2.71
CA GLU A 39 5.03 4.62 -2.11
C GLU A 39 4.10 5.56 -1.34
N TYR A 40 2.97 5.93 -1.94
CA TYR A 40 1.95 6.73 -1.27
C TYR A 40 1.46 6.07 0.02
N HIS A 41 1.14 4.78 -0.02
CA HIS A 41 0.75 4.03 1.17
C HIS A 41 1.87 3.96 2.21
N ARG A 42 3.14 3.84 1.82
CA ARG A 42 4.27 3.88 2.78
C ARG A 42 4.44 5.24 3.44
N MET A 43 4.21 6.33 2.71
CA MET A 43 4.26 7.69 3.27
C MET A 43 3.09 7.92 4.24
N MET A 44 1.87 7.53 3.84
CA MET A 44 0.68 7.66 4.67
C MET A 44 0.67 6.70 5.87
N GLY A 45 1.17 5.48 5.69
CA GLY A 45 1.28 4.45 6.72
C GLY A 45 2.37 4.72 7.76
N GLN A 46 3.37 5.54 7.44
CA GLN A 46 4.31 6.05 8.44
C GLN A 46 3.67 7.09 9.37
N ALA A 47 2.62 7.79 8.93
CA ALA A 47 1.87 8.70 9.78
C ALA A 47 0.93 7.98 10.77
N SER A 48 0.66 6.69 10.57
CA SER A 48 -0.30 5.89 11.35
C SER A 48 0.32 4.71 12.11
N LYS A 49 1.66 4.61 12.19
CA LYS A 49 2.29 3.66 13.11
C LYS A 49 1.94 4.10 14.54
N PRO A 50 1.25 3.27 15.34
CA PRO A 50 1.06 3.60 16.74
C PRO A 50 2.45 3.71 17.38
N PRO A 51 2.69 4.71 18.25
CA PRO A 51 3.96 4.85 18.95
C PRO A 51 4.41 3.50 19.52
N GLU A 52 5.71 3.21 19.48
CA GLU A 52 6.28 1.92 19.92
C GLU A 52 5.80 1.52 21.34
N GLU A 53 5.46 2.51 22.17
CA GLU A 53 4.82 2.35 23.48
C GLU A 53 3.49 1.57 23.44
N ILE A 54 2.64 1.83 22.44
CA ILE A 54 1.35 1.15 22.27
C ILE A 54 1.57 -0.31 21.82
N LYS A 55 2.55 -0.55 20.95
CA LYS A 55 2.93 -1.92 20.54
C LYS A 55 3.46 -2.71 21.74
N PHE A 56 4.27 -2.06 22.57
CA PHE A 56 4.78 -2.65 23.80
C PHE A 56 3.65 -2.98 24.80
N ALA A 57 2.73 -2.04 25.03
CA ALA A 57 1.59 -2.23 25.92
C ALA A 57 0.65 -3.37 25.46
N LEU A 58 0.33 -3.45 24.17
CA LEU A 58 -0.47 -4.54 23.61
C LEU A 58 0.21 -5.90 23.79
N LYS A 59 1.53 -5.96 23.55
CA LYS A 59 2.33 -7.19 23.72
C LYS A 59 2.39 -7.63 25.19
N GLN A 60 2.47 -6.69 26.14
CA GLN A 60 2.39 -6.99 27.57
C GLN A 60 1.00 -7.52 27.96
N MET A 61 -0.09 -6.91 27.49
CA MET A 61 -1.45 -7.38 27.76
C MET A 61 -1.70 -8.82 27.28
N ILE A 62 -1.21 -9.18 26.09
CA ILE A 62 -1.35 -10.54 25.54
C ILE A 62 -0.56 -11.57 26.36
N MET A 63 0.59 -11.19 26.94
CA MET A 63 1.37 -12.09 27.81
C MET A 63 0.74 -12.31 29.19
N ILE A 64 -0.22 -11.48 29.61
CA ILE A 64 -0.86 -11.55 30.93
C ILE A 64 -2.08 -12.51 30.96
N TRP A 65 -2.57 -12.99 29.81
CA TRP A 65 -3.63 -14.00 29.73
C TRP A 65 -3.11 -15.22 28.93
N PRO A 66 -3.06 -16.49 29.44
CA PRO A 66 -3.83 -17.08 30.54
C PRO A 66 -3.05 -17.94 31.56
N LYS A 67 -3.32 -17.72 32.85
CA LYS A 67 -3.30 -18.79 33.89
C LYS A 67 -4.60 -18.88 34.69
N VAL A 68 -5.70 -18.34 34.17
CA VAL A 68 -7.06 -18.46 34.76
C VAL A 68 -7.96 -19.23 33.80
N LEU A 69 -7.49 -20.41 33.42
CA LEU A 69 -8.26 -21.50 32.82
C LEU A 69 -7.67 -22.80 33.39
N VAL A 70 -7.89 -23.01 34.69
CA VAL A 70 -7.74 -24.32 35.36
C VAL A 70 -9.05 -24.59 36.08
#